data_AF-A0A3A1TRX3-F1
#
_entry.id   AF-A0A3A1TRX3-F1
#
_cell.length_a   1.000
_cell.length_b   1.000
_cell.length_c   1.000
_cell.angle_alpha   90.00
_cell.angle_beta   90.00
_cell.angle_gamma   90.00
#
_symmetry.space_group_name_H-M   'P 1'
#
loop_
_entity.id
_entity.type
_entity.pdbx_description
1 polymer ?
#
loop_
_entity_poly.entity_id
_entity_poly.type
_entity_poly.pdbx_seq_one_letter_code
_entity_poly.pdbx_strand_id
1 'polypeptide(L)' 'MNPIKALVDAGFKSEYAYWGGFVSIGLSFASWGLSQMKDPRDKAQSDRWGIFVGHWAPTFFALGVALKLEE' A
#
# COMPACT_ATOMS: atom_id res chain seq x y z
N MET A 1 -16.90 15.73 13.22
CA MET A 1 -15.47 15.87 12.92
C MET A 1 -15.22 15.16 11.60
N ASN A 2 -14.77 15.85 10.55
CA ASN A 2 -14.43 15.22 9.27
C ASN A 2 -13.04 14.55 9.45
N PRO A 3 -12.94 13.22 9.40
CA PRO A 3 -11.67 12.53 9.66
C PRO A 3 -10.61 12.83 8.59
N ILE A 4 -11.01 13.09 7.34
CA ILE A 4 -10.07 13.43 6.26
C ILE A 4 -9.49 14.82 6.50
N LYS A 5 -10.34 15.77 6.88
CA LYS A 5 -9.90 17.13 7.23
C LYS A 5 -8.92 17.14 8.40
N ALA A 6 -9.18 16.33 9.43
CA ALA A 6 -8.24 16.18 10.55
C ALA A 6 -6.87 15.62 10.12
N LEU A 7 -6.83 14.74 9.12
CA LEU A 7 -5.58 14.23 8.55
C LEU A 7 -4.83 15.31 7.76
N VAL A 8 -5.54 16.10 6.94
CA VAL A 8 -4.97 17.24 6.22
C VAL A 8 -4.41 18.28 7.18
N ASP A 9 -5.17 18.64 8.22
CA ASP A 9 -4.74 19.57 9.28
C ASP A 9 -3.51 19.05 10.05
N ALA A 10 -3.37 17.73 10.18
CA ALA A 10 -2.19 17.08 10.75
C ALA A 10 -0.99 17.00 9.77
N GLY A 11 -1.14 17.48 8.54
CA GLY A 11 -0.08 17.56 7.53
C GLY A 11 0.02 16.36 6.59
N PHE A 12 -0.95 15.44 6.59
CA PHE A 12 -0.99 14.36 5.61
C PHE A 12 -1.35 14.90 4.23
N LYS A 13 -0.55 14.53 3.23
CA LYS A 13 -0.74 14.92 1.84
C LYS A 13 -1.24 13.76 1.00
N SER A 14 -2.04 14.05 -0.02
CA SER A 14 -2.48 13.05 -1.01
C SER A 14 -1.30 12.33 -1.68
N GLU A 15 -0.19 13.04 -1.90
CA GLU A 15 1.02 12.49 -2.51
C GLU A 15 1.63 11.34 -1.70
N TYR A 16 1.67 11.44 -0.36
CA TYR A 16 2.18 10.36 0.50
C TYR A 16 1.31 9.10 0.42
N ALA A 17 0.00 9.28 0.31
CA ALA A 17 -0.92 8.17 0.11
C ALA A 17 -0.69 7.51 -1.26
N TYR A 18 -0.53 8.30 -2.34
CA TYR A 18 -0.20 7.74 -3.64
C TYR A 18 1.14 6.99 -3.67
N TRP A 19 2.18 7.53 -3.03
CA TRP A 19 3.45 6.82 -2.84
C TRP A 19 3.25 5.50 -2.07
N GLY A 20 2.47 5.51 -0.98
CA GLY A 20 2.12 4.28 -0.26
C GLY A 20 1.44 3.23 -1.13
N GLY A 21 0.56 3.66 -2.05
CA GLY A 21 -0.08 2.80 -3.03
C GLY A 21 0.91 2.14 -3.99
N PHE A 22 1.81 2.93 -4.59
CA PHE A 22 2.84 2.40 -5.49
C PHE A 22 3.88 1.53 -4.77
N VAL A 23 4.27 1.89 -3.54
CA VAL A 23 5.16 1.08 -2.70
C VAL A 23 4.52 -0.26 -2.39
N SER A 24 3.23 -0.30 -2.09
CA SER A 24 2.49 -1.55 -1.83
C SER A 24 2.52 -2.48 -3.05
N ILE A 25 2.31 -1.92 -4.26
CA ILE A 25 2.44 -2.67 -5.51
C ILE A 25 3.86 -3.21 -5.68
N GLY A 26 4.87 -2.35 -5.57
CA GLY A 26 6.27 -2.72 -5.74
C GLY A 26 6.72 -3.81 -4.76
N LEU A 27 6.38 -3.67 -3.48
CA LEU A 27 6.69 -4.67 -2.46
C LEU A 27 6.01 -6.02 -2.72
N SER A 28 4.81 -6.02 -3.30
CA SER A 28 4.12 -7.26 -3.67
C SER A 28 4.85 -8.02 -4.77
N PHE A 29 5.24 -7.30 -5.82
CA PHE A 29 6.05 -7.87 -6.90
C PHE A 29 7.43 -8.31 -6.43
N ALA A 30 8.08 -7.53 -5.56
CA ALA A 30 9.35 -7.91 -4.96
C ALA A 30 9.22 -9.18 -4.10
N SER A 31 8.16 -9.27 -3.27
CA SER A 31 7.89 -10.44 -2.43
C SER A 31 7.68 -11.71 -3.27
N TRP A 32 6.92 -11.60 -4.36
CA TRP A 32 6.73 -12.70 -5.30
C TRP A 32 8.02 -13.07 -6.04
N GLY A 33 8.77 -12.08 -6.55
CA GLY A 33 10.05 -12.32 -7.23
C GLY A 33 11.06 -13.03 -6.32
N LEU A 34 11.12 -12.64 -5.05
CA LEU A 34 11.95 -13.29 -4.04
C LEU A 34 11.44 -14.69 -3.68
N SER A 35 10.12 -14.95 -3.70
CA SER A 35 9.58 -16.29 -3.43
C SER A 35 10.00 -17.30 -4.50
N GLN A 36 10.11 -16.85 -5.76
CA GLN A 36 10.52 -17.71 -6.86
C GLN A 36 11.94 -18.26 -6.72
N MET A 37 12.80 -17.59 -5.95
CA MET A 37 14.17 -18.00 -5.65
C MET A 37 14.30 -18.92 -4.43
N LYS A 38 13.21 -19.14 -3.67
CA LYS A 38 13.20 -19.96 -2.45
C LYS A 38 12.76 -21.39 -2.70
N ASP A 39 13.16 -22.28 -1.77
CA ASP A 39 12.74 -23.68 -1.73
C ASP A 39 11.19 -23.76 -1.68
N PRO A 40 10.55 -24.71 -2.41
CA PRO A 40 9.09 -24.82 -2.49
C PRO A 40 8.34 -24.82 -1.14
N ARG A 41 9.01 -25.24 -0.05
CA ARG A 41 8.45 -25.23 1.31
C ARG A 41 8.18 -23.82 1.85
N ASP A 42 8.95 -22.82 1.43
CA ASP A 42 8.83 -21.44 1.92
C ASP A 42 7.94 -20.56 1.02
N LYS A 43 7.62 -21.02 -0.19
CA LYS A 43 6.82 -20.26 -1.19
C LYS A 43 5.45 -19.86 -0.67
N ALA A 44 4.75 -20.79 -0.01
CA ALA A 44 3.39 -20.57 0.46
C ALA A 44 3.28 -19.43 1.50
N GLN A 45 4.32 -19.17 2.28
CA GLN A 45 4.32 -18.09 3.27
C GLN A 45 4.64 -16.74 2.63
N SER A 46 5.60 -16.67 1.71
CA SER A 46 5.95 -15.43 0.99
C SER A 46 4.86 -14.95 0.05
N ASP A 47 4.11 -15.87 -0.57
CA ASP A 47 3.04 -15.50 -1.49
C ASP A 47 1.85 -14.86 -0.73
N ARG A 48 1.55 -15.35 0.48
CA ARG A 48 0.53 -14.77 1.36
C ARG A 48 0.91 -13.36 1.82
N TRP A 49 2.18 -13.15 2.15
CA TRP A 49 2.69 -11.84 2.53
C TRP A 49 2.62 -10.84 1.37
N GLY A 50 3.06 -11.24 0.17
CA GLY A 50 2.99 -10.40 -1.02
C GLY A 50 1.55 -9.97 -1.36
N ILE A 51 0.59 -10.90 -1.31
CA ILE A 51 -0.83 -10.59 -1.54
C ILE A 51 -1.38 -9.62 -0.48
N PHE A 52 -1.01 -9.83 0.79
CA PHE A 52 -1.46 -8.97 1.89
C PHE A 52 -0.95 -7.52 1.72
N VAL A 53 0.34 -7.35 1.39
CA VAL A 53 0.92 -6.03 1.15
C VAL A 53 0.26 -5.35 -0.06
N GLY A 54 0.02 -6.09 -1.14
CA GLY A 54 -0.59 -5.54 -2.36
C GLY A 54 -2.01 -5.05 -2.17
N HIS A 55 -2.75 -5.64 -1.24
CA HIS A 55 -4.12 -5.24 -0.94
C HIS A 55 -4.23 -3.82 -0.37
N TRP A 56 -3.15 -3.26 0.19
CA TRP A 56 -3.15 -1.89 0.70
C TRP A 56 -3.11 -0.83 -0.40
N ALA A 57 -2.70 -1.19 -1.62
CA ALA A 57 -2.63 -0.27 -2.75
C ALA A 57 -3.97 0.46 -3.02
N PRO A 58 -5.11 -0.24 -3.21
CA PRO A 58 -6.40 0.44 -3.40
C PRO A 58 -6.82 1.30 -2.21
N THR A 59 -6.52 0.90 -0.97
CA THR A 59 -6.80 1.71 0.22
C THR A 59 -6.03 3.03 0.19
N PHE A 60 -4.74 2.97 -0.11
CA PHE A 60 -3.88 4.14 -0.22
C PHE A 60 -4.32 5.07 -1.37
N PHE A 61 -4.71 4.52 -2.52
CA PHE A 61 -5.23 5.34 -3.63
C PHE A 61 -6.57 6.01 -3.27
N ALA A 62 -7.50 5.27 -2.65
CA ALA A 62 -8.77 5.84 -2.20
C ALA A 62 -8.57 6.94 -1.15
N LEU A 63 -7.66 6.72 -0.19
CA LEU A 63 -7.29 7.74 0.79
C LEU A 63 -6.63 8.96 0.13
N GLY A 64 -5.76 8.74 -0.86
CA GLY A 64 -5.14 9.83 -1.62
C GLY A 64 -6.16 10.68 -2.38
N VAL A 65 -7.17 10.05 -3.00
CA VAL A 65 -8.28 10.77 -3.64
C VAL A 65 -9.07 11.57 -2.60
N ALA A 66 -9.40 10.97 -1.46
CA ALA A 66 -10.12 11.66 -0.39
C ALA A 66 -9.34 12.87 0.17
N LEU A 67 -8.04 12.69 0.46
CA LEU A 67 -7.15 13.77 0.88
C LEU A 67 -7.06 14.86 -0.17
N LYS A 68 -7.00 14.51 -1.46
CA LYS A 68 -6.89 15.49 -2.56
C LYS A 68 -8.12 16.38 -2.71
N LEU A 69 -9.29 15.94 -2.24
CA LEU A 69 -10.52 16.72 -2.25
C LEU A 69 -10.60 17.72 -1.10
N GLU A 70 -9.82 17.52 -0.03
CA GLU A 70 -9.82 18.35 1.18
C GLU A 70 -8.53 19.17 1.35
N GLU A 71 -7.43 18.80 0.68
CA GLU A 71 -6.21 19.61 0.47
C GLU A 71 -6.47 20.88 -0.34
#